data_AF-A0A947BIP9-F1
#
_entry.id   AF-A0A947BIP9-F1
#
_cell.length_a   1.000
_cell.length_b   1.000
_cell.length_c   1.000
_cell.angle_alpha   90.00
_cell.angle_beta   90.00
_cell.angle_gamma   90.00
#
_symmetry.space_group_name_H-M   'P 1'
#
loop_
_entity.id
_entity.type
_entity.pdbx_description
1 polymer ?
#
loop_
_entity_poly.entity_id
_entity_poly.type
_entity_poly.pdbx_seq_one_letter_code
_entity_poly.pdbx_strand_id
1 'polypeptide(L)'
;IKRAEADNWGEGQTVFRLRDWGVSRQRYWGTPIPIIHCDACGAVPVPRDQLPIVLPDDVSFDIPGNPLDRHPTWGKVDCPKCGSPARRETDTLDTFVDSSWYFIRFASRPKDKAFEKAEAEKWLPVGQYIGGVEHAILHLLYARFITRALQHIGKIDIAEPFAGLFTQGMVTHETYQAADGSWLSPDEITKSGDDWTRIDNGELVSKGRVEKMSKSKRNVVDPTPILDKYGADAVRWFMLSDSPPERDLEWSEGGIEGAGRFVQRVWRLAHAENGKGEDKAVLQKMHRTIAAVTEAIEGLQFNKAVAAVYELTNTLEKAGTSASRDEAIDTLIKLIAPMAPHLAEEAAAARGGEGFVADAAWPAHDPKMLVDDEVTMVVQVNGKLRDKIQVARGLPKDEAEAMALALDKIQTQLDGNPPRKVIVVPDRLVNIVA
;
A
#
# COMPACT_ATOMS: atom_id res chain seq x y z
N ILE A 1 28.76 37.90 14.44
CA ILE A 1 27.52 38.19 15.18
C ILE A 1 27.81 39.17 16.31
N LYS A 2 28.29 38.76 17.50
CA LYS A 2 28.57 39.67 18.64
C LYS A 2 29.32 40.98 18.30
N ARG A 3 30.39 40.91 17.49
CA ARG A 3 31.14 42.10 17.05
C ARG A 3 30.31 43.01 16.14
N ALA A 4 29.55 42.44 15.21
CA ALA A 4 28.70 43.22 14.29
C ALA A 4 27.55 43.93 15.03
N GLU A 5 26.99 43.26 16.05
CA GLU A 5 25.95 43.79 16.92
C GLU A 5 26.50 44.89 17.84
N ALA A 6 27.65 44.65 18.47
CA ALA A 6 28.31 45.64 19.34
C ALA A 6 28.72 46.91 18.56
N ASP A 7 29.17 46.75 17.31
CA ASP A 7 29.61 47.83 16.44
C ASP A 7 28.45 48.40 15.57
N ASN A 8 27.20 47.95 15.79
CA ASN A 8 25.97 48.43 15.14
C ASN A 8 25.97 48.45 13.60
N TRP A 9 26.61 47.46 12.95
CA TRP A 9 26.60 47.29 11.48
C TRP A 9 25.96 45.97 11.02
N GLY A 10 25.51 45.12 11.95
CA GLY A 10 24.73 43.93 11.62
C GLY A 10 24.11 43.26 12.83
N GLU A 11 23.13 42.40 12.58
CA GLU A 11 22.41 41.62 13.59
C GLU A 11 22.37 40.14 13.21
N GLY A 12 22.33 39.25 14.19
CA GLY A 12 22.06 37.83 13.94
C GLY A 12 20.63 37.63 13.41
N GLN A 13 20.49 36.96 12.26
CA GLN A 13 19.19 36.62 11.69
C GLN A 13 19.04 35.11 11.48
N THR A 14 17.81 34.62 11.67
CA THR A 14 17.42 33.27 11.29
C THR A 14 16.70 33.33 9.95
N VAL A 15 17.22 32.61 8.95
CA VAL A 15 16.63 32.56 7.60
C VAL A 15 16.14 31.16 7.28
N PHE A 16 15.04 31.08 6.53
CA PHE A 16 14.46 29.81 6.09
C PHE A 16 14.66 29.64 4.58
N ARG A 17 14.99 28.42 4.16
CA ARG A 17 14.95 28.04 2.73
C ARG A 17 13.51 27.98 2.22
N LEU A 18 12.57 27.60 3.08
CA LEU A 18 11.15 27.55 2.79
C LEU A 18 10.65 28.98 2.45
N ARG A 19 9.85 29.09 1.40
CA ARG A 19 9.20 30.34 0.98
C ARG A 19 7.71 30.26 1.29
N ASP A 20 7.07 31.42 1.32
CA ASP A 20 5.62 31.50 1.40
C ASP A 20 4.96 30.76 0.23
N TRP A 21 3.79 30.19 0.51
CA TRP A 21 3.04 29.45 -0.48
C TRP A 21 2.26 30.41 -1.39
N GLY A 22 2.74 30.57 -2.62
CA GLY A 22 1.98 31.26 -3.67
C GLY A 22 0.83 30.38 -4.16
N VAL A 23 -0.39 30.71 -3.71
CA VAL A 23 -1.61 29.93 -4.02
C VAL A 23 -2.32 30.34 -5.31
N SER A 24 -2.05 31.53 -5.87
CA SER A 24 -2.77 32.02 -7.06
C SER A 24 -2.31 31.36 -8.35
N ARG A 25 -3.25 31.01 -9.23
CA ARG A 25 -3.02 30.39 -10.54
C ARG A 25 -3.83 31.10 -11.61
N GLN A 26 -3.15 31.47 -12.69
CA GLN A 26 -3.76 32.01 -13.93
C GLN A 26 -4.36 30.88 -14.78
N ARG A 27 -5.30 30.14 -14.20
CA ARG A 27 -5.98 29.00 -14.80
C ARG A 27 -7.46 29.06 -14.48
N TYR A 28 -8.28 28.65 -15.44
CA TYR A 28 -9.74 28.56 -15.28
C TYR A 28 -10.16 27.50 -14.26
N TRP A 29 -9.61 26.29 -14.39
CA TRP A 29 -10.08 25.12 -13.63
C TRP A 29 -9.46 25.06 -12.23
N GLY A 30 -10.06 25.80 -11.30
CA GLY A 30 -9.68 25.81 -9.88
C GLY A 30 -10.69 26.60 -9.04
N THR A 31 -10.55 26.57 -7.72
CA THR A 31 -11.45 27.29 -6.80
C THR A 31 -11.22 28.81 -6.93
N PRO A 32 -12.22 29.64 -7.29
CA PRO A 32 -12.04 31.09 -7.35
C PRO A 32 -11.58 31.70 -6.03
N ILE A 33 -10.61 32.62 -6.09
CA ILE A 33 -10.12 33.32 -4.89
C ILE A 33 -11.17 34.36 -4.45
N PRO A 34 -11.62 34.35 -3.18
CA PRO A 34 -12.74 35.19 -2.73
C PRO A 34 -12.33 36.63 -2.41
N ILE A 35 -11.72 37.32 -3.38
CA ILE A 35 -11.29 38.71 -3.30
C ILE A 35 -11.92 39.54 -4.42
N ILE A 36 -12.25 40.79 -4.11
CA ILE A 36 -12.69 41.83 -5.05
C ILE A 36 -11.67 42.97 -5.01
N HIS A 37 -11.22 43.42 -6.17
CA HIS A 37 -10.34 44.56 -6.38
C HIS A 37 -11.15 45.81 -6.71
N CYS A 38 -11.04 46.84 -5.86
CA CYS A 38 -11.69 48.14 -6.03
C CYS A 38 -10.64 49.25 -6.08
N ASP A 39 -10.73 50.14 -7.07
CA ASP A 39 -9.74 51.24 -7.26
C ASP A 39 -9.66 52.20 -6.05
N ALA A 40 -10.78 52.38 -5.33
CA ALA A 40 -10.84 53.26 -4.16
C ALA A 40 -10.52 52.53 -2.84
N CYS A 41 -10.94 51.27 -2.70
CA CYS A 41 -10.84 50.52 -1.44
C CYS A 41 -9.67 49.53 -1.36
N GLY A 42 -9.01 49.23 -2.49
CA GLY A 42 -8.04 48.16 -2.63
C GLY A 42 -8.69 46.77 -2.72
N ALA A 43 -7.96 45.75 -2.29
CA ALA A 43 -8.46 44.37 -2.21
C ALA A 43 -9.37 44.19 -0.99
N VAL A 44 -10.61 43.75 -1.22
CA VAL A 44 -11.61 43.49 -0.19
C VAL A 44 -12.14 42.06 -0.30
N PRO A 45 -12.43 41.38 0.81
CA PRO A 45 -12.96 40.01 0.77
C PRO A 45 -14.40 39.99 0.24
N VAL A 46 -14.75 38.91 -0.45
CA VAL A 46 -16.14 38.63 -0.82
C VAL A 46 -16.97 38.36 0.45
N PRO A 47 -18.17 38.98 0.60
CA PRO A 47 -19.08 38.72 1.71
C PRO A 47 -19.46 37.24 1.83
N ARG A 48 -19.66 36.74 3.06
CA ARG A 48 -19.94 35.32 3.31
C ARG A 48 -21.23 34.82 2.65
N ASP A 49 -22.25 35.67 2.58
CA ASP A 49 -23.54 35.40 1.94
C ASP A 49 -23.47 35.39 0.40
N GLN A 50 -22.34 35.82 -0.19
CA GLN A 50 -22.05 35.74 -1.61
C GLN A 50 -21.16 34.55 -1.98
N LEU A 51 -20.81 33.70 -1.00
CA LEU A 51 -20.09 32.46 -1.24
C LEU A 51 -21.07 31.30 -1.51
N PRO A 52 -20.70 30.31 -2.34
CA PRO A 52 -19.46 30.23 -3.11
C PRO A 52 -19.47 31.12 -4.36
N ILE A 53 -18.29 31.57 -4.79
CA ILE A 53 -18.11 32.15 -6.12
C ILE A 53 -18.04 30.99 -7.11
N VAL A 54 -19.10 30.80 -7.88
CA VAL A 54 -19.21 29.72 -8.86
C VAL A 54 -18.49 30.13 -10.15
N LEU A 55 -17.68 29.25 -10.73
CA LEU A 55 -17.07 29.46 -12.05
C LEU A 55 -18.18 29.59 -13.12
N PRO A 56 -17.98 30.40 -14.17
CA PRO A 56 -18.91 30.50 -15.28
C PRO A 56 -18.75 29.31 -16.23
N ASP A 57 -19.85 28.63 -16.58
CA ASP A 57 -19.83 27.52 -17.54
C ASP A 57 -19.64 27.98 -19.00
N ASP A 58 -19.92 29.26 -19.29
CA ASP A 58 -19.90 29.87 -20.62
C ASP A 58 -18.55 30.53 -20.98
N VAL A 59 -17.46 29.77 -20.89
CA VAL A 59 -16.10 30.20 -21.28
C VAL A 59 -15.63 29.59 -22.61
N SER A 60 -14.77 30.31 -23.34
CA SER A 60 -14.02 29.78 -24.50
C SER A 60 -12.55 29.59 -24.16
N PHE A 61 -11.94 28.54 -24.74
CA PHE A 61 -10.52 28.21 -24.62
C PHE A 61 -9.72 28.52 -25.91
N ASP A 62 -10.32 29.21 -26.88
CA ASP A 62 -9.72 29.47 -28.20
C ASP A 62 -8.49 30.39 -28.13
N ILE A 63 -8.41 31.21 -27.08
CA ILE A 63 -7.32 32.17 -26.88
C ILE A 63 -6.49 31.73 -25.64
N PRO A 64 -5.17 31.48 -25.78
CA PRO A 64 -4.32 31.08 -24.66
C PRO A 64 -4.35 32.08 -23.50
N GLY A 65 -4.40 31.59 -22.25
CA GLY A 65 -4.41 32.43 -21.04
C GLY A 65 -5.55 32.06 -20.08
N ASN A 66 -5.82 32.92 -19.09
CA ASN A 66 -6.95 32.74 -18.18
C ASN A 66 -8.23 33.29 -18.82
N PRO A 67 -9.22 32.45 -19.18
CA PRO A 67 -10.46 32.92 -19.81
C PRO A 67 -11.31 33.81 -18.90
N LEU A 68 -11.14 33.73 -17.57
CA LEU A 68 -11.88 34.55 -16.60
C LEU A 68 -11.58 36.05 -16.76
N ASP A 69 -10.37 36.43 -17.17
CA ASP A 69 -9.98 37.82 -17.41
C ASP A 69 -10.80 38.50 -18.51
N ARG A 70 -11.29 37.68 -19.46
CA ARG A 70 -11.97 38.13 -20.68
C ARG A 70 -13.46 37.93 -20.60
N HIS A 71 -13.93 37.24 -19.56
CA HIS A 71 -15.33 36.92 -19.41
C HIS A 71 -16.15 38.22 -19.30
N PRO A 72 -17.18 38.43 -20.14
CA PRO A 72 -17.81 39.74 -20.31
C PRO A 72 -18.53 40.24 -19.04
N THR A 73 -19.00 39.33 -18.18
CA THR A 73 -19.84 39.66 -17.02
C THR A 73 -19.30 39.13 -15.68
N TRP A 74 -18.86 37.87 -15.61
CA TRP A 74 -18.46 37.18 -14.37
C TRP A 74 -17.53 37.97 -13.44
N GLY A 75 -16.50 38.62 -14.00
CA GLY A 75 -15.54 39.38 -13.20
C GLY A 75 -16.06 40.74 -12.71
N LYS A 76 -17.16 41.26 -13.25
CA LYS A 76 -17.68 42.60 -12.95
C LYS A 76 -18.66 42.55 -11.78
N VAL A 77 -18.35 43.25 -10.70
CA VAL A 77 -19.16 43.31 -9.48
C VAL A 77 -19.05 44.69 -8.84
N ASP A 78 -19.96 45.02 -7.92
CA ASP A 78 -19.82 46.21 -7.10
C ASP A 78 -18.96 45.93 -5.87
N CYS A 79 -18.19 46.92 -5.43
CA CYS A 79 -17.39 46.83 -4.22
C CYS A 79 -18.31 46.67 -2.99
N PRO A 80 -18.16 45.60 -2.18
CA PRO A 80 -19.01 45.39 -1.01
C PRO A 80 -18.82 46.46 0.09
N LYS A 81 -17.76 47.28 0.01
CA LYS A 81 -17.47 48.34 0.99
C LYS A 81 -18.03 49.71 0.59
N CYS A 82 -17.95 50.10 -0.67
CA CYS A 82 -18.32 51.45 -1.13
C CYS A 82 -19.36 51.49 -2.26
N GLY A 83 -19.76 50.34 -2.81
CA GLY A 83 -20.73 50.24 -3.91
C GLY A 83 -20.21 50.68 -5.29
N SER A 84 -18.97 51.13 -5.40
CA SER A 84 -18.38 51.51 -6.70
C SER A 84 -18.07 50.29 -7.56
N PRO A 85 -18.04 50.42 -8.91
CA PRO A 85 -17.62 49.33 -9.79
C PRO A 85 -16.26 48.75 -9.39
N ALA A 86 -16.18 47.43 -9.36
CA ALA A 86 -15.02 46.66 -8.94
C ALA A 86 -14.87 45.38 -9.78
N ARG A 87 -13.82 44.61 -9.51
CA ARG A 87 -13.55 43.36 -10.23
C ARG A 87 -13.26 42.21 -9.28
N ARG A 88 -13.81 41.02 -9.54
CA ARG A 88 -13.37 39.80 -8.83
C ARG A 88 -11.90 39.51 -9.15
N GLU A 89 -11.21 38.89 -8.21
CA GLU A 89 -9.99 38.15 -8.53
C GLU A 89 -10.31 37.07 -9.56
N THR A 90 -9.52 37.01 -10.61
CA THR A 90 -9.71 36.08 -11.73
C THR A 90 -8.76 34.89 -11.61
N ASP A 91 -7.72 34.99 -10.79
CA ASP A 91 -6.91 33.84 -10.43
C ASP A 91 -7.70 32.85 -9.56
N THR A 92 -7.35 31.57 -9.72
CA THR A 92 -7.88 30.47 -8.92
C THR A 92 -6.85 29.97 -7.92
N LEU A 93 -7.31 29.31 -6.86
CA LEU A 93 -6.45 28.65 -5.90
C LEU A 93 -5.76 27.43 -6.52
N ASP A 94 -4.50 27.24 -6.18
CA ASP A 94 -3.74 26.04 -6.47
C ASP A 94 -4.41 24.79 -5.90
N THR A 95 -4.39 23.68 -6.64
CA THR A 95 -5.04 22.42 -6.26
C THR A 95 -4.54 21.83 -4.93
N PHE A 96 -3.33 22.18 -4.48
CA PHE A 96 -2.85 21.80 -3.15
C PHE A 96 -3.64 22.45 -2.03
N VAL A 97 -4.36 23.56 -2.27
CA VAL A 97 -5.29 24.12 -1.29
C VAL A 97 -6.40 23.13 -1.01
N ASP A 98 -7.05 22.56 -2.03
CA ASP A 98 -8.14 21.61 -1.83
C ASP A 98 -7.64 20.29 -1.19
N SER A 99 -6.52 19.76 -1.70
CA SER A 99 -5.93 18.52 -1.17
C SER A 99 -5.22 18.66 0.18
N SER A 100 -5.08 19.87 0.73
CA SER A 100 -4.46 20.07 2.05
C SER A 100 -5.41 19.83 3.24
N TRP A 101 -6.72 19.68 3.01
CA TRP A 101 -7.69 19.50 4.10
C TRP A 101 -8.84 18.53 3.78
N TYR A 102 -8.82 17.90 2.60
CA TYR A 102 -9.89 16.98 2.17
C TYR A 102 -10.15 15.82 3.15
N PHE A 103 -9.13 15.34 3.87
CA PHE A 103 -9.27 14.29 4.89
C PHE A 103 -10.16 14.74 6.07
N ILE A 104 -10.15 16.04 6.41
CA ILE A 104 -11.05 16.62 7.41
C ILE A 104 -12.49 16.65 6.86
N ARG A 105 -12.65 17.01 5.58
CA ARG A 105 -13.96 17.00 4.91
C ARG A 105 -14.49 15.59 4.69
N PHE A 106 -13.67 14.55 4.63
CA PHE A 106 -14.14 13.16 4.67
C PHE A 106 -14.70 12.81 6.04
N ALA A 107 -14.05 13.25 7.12
CA ALA A 107 -14.48 12.98 8.49
C ALA A 107 -15.76 13.73 8.90
N SER A 108 -16.08 14.86 8.28
CA SER A 108 -17.31 15.62 8.54
C SER A 108 -17.79 16.42 7.33
N ARG A 109 -19.08 16.27 6.97
CA ARG A 109 -19.69 16.84 5.74
C ARG A 109 -20.97 17.65 5.96
N PRO A 110 -21.02 18.62 6.88
CA PRO A 110 -22.18 19.50 7.01
C PRO A 110 -22.39 20.32 5.72
N LYS A 111 -23.65 20.70 5.45
CA LYS A 111 -24.03 21.43 4.22
C LYS A 111 -23.63 22.91 4.24
N ASP A 112 -23.54 23.52 5.41
CA ASP A 112 -23.48 24.97 5.63
C ASP A 112 -22.12 25.47 6.14
N LYS A 113 -21.16 24.56 6.38
CA LYS A 113 -19.81 24.90 6.85
C LYS A 113 -18.77 23.88 6.36
N ALA A 114 -17.49 24.20 6.55
CA ALA A 114 -16.38 23.37 6.09
C ALA A 114 -16.36 21.99 6.77
N PHE A 115 -16.53 21.93 8.09
CA PHE A 115 -16.65 20.70 8.89
C PHE A 115 -17.19 21.01 10.29
N GLU A 116 -17.75 20.01 10.97
CA GLU A 116 -18.03 20.04 12.40
C GLU A 116 -16.85 19.49 13.18
N LYS A 117 -16.28 20.29 14.09
CA LYS A 117 -15.09 19.90 14.88
C LYS A 117 -15.28 18.56 15.60
N ALA A 118 -16.36 18.45 16.38
CA ALA A 118 -16.63 17.26 17.19
C ALA A 118 -16.93 16.00 16.38
N GLU A 119 -17.33 16.12 15.11
CA GLU A 119 -17.49 14.98 14.21
C GLU A 119 -16.16 14.60 13.57
N ALA A 120 -15.42 15.58 13.07
CA ALA A 120 -14.13 15.37 12.44
C ALA A 120 -13.13 14.70 13.39
N GLU A 121 -13.09 15.13 14.65
CA GLU A 121 -12.16 14.62 15.68
C GLU A 121 -12.48 13.20 16.17
N LYS A 122 -13.62 12.61 15.80
CA LYS A 122 -13.88 11.17 16.04
C LYS A 122 -13.03 10.28 15.14
N TRP A 123 -12.64 10.80 13.97
CA TRP A 123 -11.90 10.06 12.94
C TRP A 123 -10.45 10.51 12.81
N LEU A 124 -10.12 11.67 13.36
CA LEU A 124 -8.81 12.29 13.23
C LEU A 124 -7.98 12.15 14.53
N PRO A 125 -6.64 12.05 14.42
CA PRO A 125 -5.85 12.04 13.18
C PRO A 125 -6.08 10.78 12.35
N VAL A 126 -5.80 10.84 11.05
CA VAL A 126 -5.86 9.66 10.18
C VAL A 126 -4.87 8.62 10.71
N GLY A 127 -5.38 7.42 11.06
CA GLY A 127 -4.57 6.36 11.66
C GLY A 127 -3.41 5.91 10.77
N GLN A 128 -3.69 5.64 9.50
CA GLN A 128 -2.69 5.25 8.51
C GLN A 128 -2.96 5.97 7.18
N TYR A 129 -2.00 6.76 6.71
CA TYR A 129 -2.02 7.41 5.41
C TYR A 129 -1.11 6.66 4.43
N ILE A 130 -1.61 6.31 3.25
CA ILE A 130 -0.86 5.60 2.21
C ILE A 130 -0.75 6.52 0.98
N GLY A 131 0.45 6.87 0.57
CA GLY A 131 0.68 7.76 -0.56
C GLY A 131 2.13 7.76 -1.04
N GLY A 132 2.33 7.96 -2.34
CA GLY A 132 3.67 7.89 -2.94
C GLY A 132 4.62 8.96 -2.42
N VAL A 133 5.92 8.63 -2.43
CA VAL A 133 6.99 9.52 -1.93
C VAL A 133 7.08 10.85 -2.68
N GLU A 134 6.53 10.93 -3.90
CA GLU A 134 6.46 12.18 -4.69
C GLU A 134 5.73 13.32 -3.96
N HIS A 135 4.90 13.02 -2.97
CA HIS A 135 4.13 14.01 -2.23
C HIS A 135 4.81 14.51 -0.95
N ALA A 136 6.04 14.06 -0.66
CA ALA A 136 6.76 14.34 0.59
C ALA A 136 6.94 15.83 0.91
N ILE A 137 7.33 16.64 -0.08
CA ILE A 137 7.64 18.08 0.11
C ILE A 137 6.54 19.03 -0.36
N LEU A 138 5.44 18.50 -0.88
CA LEU A 138 4.29 19.28 -1.39
C LEU A 138 3.07 18.99 -0.52
N HIS A 139 2.20 18.10 -0.98
CA HIS A 139 0.93 17.78 -0.33
C HIS A 139 1.10 17.46 1.18
N LEU A 140 2.07 16.61 1.56
CA LEU A 140 2.26 16.26 2.97
C LEU A 140 2.69 17.47 3.82
N LEU A 141 3.45 18.42 3.25
CA LEU A 141 3.79 19.65 3.95
C LEU A 141 2.58 20.58 4.08
N TYR A 142 1.81 20.75 3.01
CA TYR A 142 0.63 21.62 3.00
C TYR A 142 -0.49 21.10 3.89
N ALA A 143 -0.72 19.78 3.93
CA ALA A 143 -1.68 19.17 4.83
C ALA A 143 -1.35 19.43 6.31
N ARG A 144 -0.07 19.33 6.67
CA ARG A 144 0.41 19.66 8.01
C ARG A 144 0.28 21.15 8.31
N PHE A 145 0.65 22.00 7.37
CA PHE A 145 0.51 23.45 7.50
C PHE A 145 -0.94 23.85 7.76
N ILE A 146 -1.88 23.39 6.93
CA ILE A 146 -3.30 23.73 7.09
C ILE A 146 -3.89 23.15 8.37
N THR A 147 -3.52 21.93 8.76
CA THR A 147 -3.95 21.35 10.05
C THR A 147 -3.50 22.22 11.21
N ARG A 148 -2.22 22.62 11.25
CA ARG A 148 -1.69 23.51 12.30
C ARG A 148 -2.29 24.91 12.26
N ALA A 149 -2.57 25.44 11.07
CA ALA A 149 -3.25 26.72 10.93
C ALA A 149 -4.68 26.65 11.49
N LEU A 150 -5.44 25.60 11.15
CA LEU A 150 -6.78 25.33 11.70
C LEU A 150 -6.74 25.14 13.21
N GLN A 151 -5.71 24.46 13.72
CA GLN A 151 -5.50 24.29 15.15
C GLN A 151 -5.25 25.63 15.84
N HIS A 152 -4.37 26.45 15.27
CA HIS A 152 -4.03 27.77 15.78
C HIS A 152 -5.27 28.69 15.90
N ILE A 153 -6.20 28.60 14.95
CA ILE A 153 -7.46 29.37 14.98
C ILE A 153 -8.60 28.66 15.73
N GLY A 154 -8.32 27.57 16.45
CA GLY A 154 -9.27 26.85 17.29
C GLY A 154 -10.37 26.07 16.54
N LYS A 155 -10.14 25.73 15.26
CA LYS A 155 -11.09 24.96 14.44
C LYS A 155 -10.96 23.45 14.62
N ILE A 156 -9.81 22.98 15.06
CA ILE A 156 -9.52 21.57 15.36
C ILE A 156 -8.46 21.52 16.49
N ASP A 157 -8.37 20.43 17.24
CA ASP A 157 -7.43 20.30 18.36
C ASP A 157 -6.20 19.46 18.01
N ILE A 158 -6.25 18.68 16.92
CA ILE A 158 -5.10 17.88 16.47
C ILE A 158 -4.00 18.76 15.85
N ALA A 159 -2.74 18.40 16.14
CA ALA A 159 -1.56 19.13 15.65
C ALA A 159 -0.97 18.55 14.35
N GLU A 160 -1.19 17.26 14.10
CA GLU A 160 -0.68 16.54 12.93
C GLU A 160 -1.83 15.72 12.31
N PRO A 161 -2.01 15.75 10.98
CA PRO A 161 -3.16 15.12 10.33
C PRO A 161 -3.05 13.60 10.20
N PHE A 162 -1.83 13.04 10.21
CA PHE A 162 -1.56 11.63 9.91
C PHE A 162 -0.70 11.04 11.04
N ALA A 163 -1.21 9.99 11.70
CA ALA A 163 -0.49 9.28 12.76
C ALA A 163 0.53 8.28 12.18
N GLY A 164 0.14 7.56 11.13
CA GLY A 164 1.01 6.72 10.32
C GLY A 164 1.11 7.24 8.89
N LEU A 165 2.31 7.17 8.31
CA LEU A 165 2.55 7.38 6.88
C LEU A 165 3.25 6.14 6.32
N PHE A 166 2.69 5.56 5.27
CA PHE A 166 3.32 4.50 4.50
C PHE A 166 3.46 4.98 3.06
N THR A 167 4.70 5.01 2.58
CA THR A 167 4.99 5.41 1.19
C THR A 167 5.15 4.18 0.34
N GLN A 168 4.16 3.89 -0.50
CA GLN A 168 4.27 2.78 -1.44
C GLN A 168 5.34 3.04 -2.51
N GLY A 169 5.92 1.96 -3.02
CA GLY A 169 6.75 2.00 -4.21
C GLY A 169 5.94 2.28 -5.47
N MET A 170 6.65 2.48 -6.58
CA MET A 170 6.06 2.83 -7.85
C MET A 170 5.70 1.57 -8.64
N VAL A 171 4.59 1.61 -9.37
CA VAL A 171 4.34 0.62 -10.42
C VAL A 171 5.21 0.98 -11.63
N THR A 172 6.01 0.03 -12.05
CA THR A 172 7.02 0.18 -13.10
C THR A 172 6.73 -0.77 -14.25
N HIS A 173 7.15 -0.34 -15.44
CA HIS A 173 7.07 -1.15 -16.65
C HIS A 173 8.14 -0.70 -17.64
N GLU A 174 8.49 -1.62 -18.53
CA GLU A 174 9.40 -1.38 -19.64
C GLU A 174 8.84 -0.29 -20.56
N THR A 175 9.74 0.55 -21.07
CA THR A 175 9.40 1.61 -22.03
C THR A 175 9.75 1.18 -23.45
N TYR A 176 9.03 1.68 -24.45
CA TYR A 176 9.24 1.28 -25.85
C TYR A 176 9.34 2.49 -26.77
N GLN A 177 10.29 2.46 -27.69
CA GLN A 177 10.48 3.53 -28.66
C GLN A 177 10.50 3.00 -30.09
N ALA A 178 9.84 3.73 -30.99
CA ALA A 178 10.02 3.55 -32.42
C ALA A 178 11.38 4.09 -32.89
N ALA A 179 11.77 3.79 -34.13
CA ALA A 179 13.04 4.23 -34.71
C ALA A 179 13.20 5.77 -34.77
N ASP A 180 12.10 6.51 -34.82
CA ASP A 180 12.08 7.98 -34.80
C ASP A 180 12.18 8.58 -33.39
N GLY A 181 12.27 7.74 -32.35
CA GLY A 181 12.37 8.13 -30.95
C GLY A 181 11.02 8.38 -30.27
N SER A 182 9.89 8.26 -30.97
CA SER A 182 8.56 8.39 -30.38
C SER A 182 8.29 7.23 -29.41
N TRP A 183 7.60 7.54 -28.30
CA TRP A 183 7.19 6.52 -27.32
C TRP A 183 6.01 5.72 -27.84
N LEU A 184 6.04 4.41 -27.56
CA LEU A 184 4.98 3.46 -27.89
C LEU A 184 4.39 2.89 -26.60
N SER A 185 3.09 2.63 -26.65
CA SER A 185 2.35 1.93 -25.60
C SER A 185 2.54 0.41 -25.68
N PRO A 186 2.42 -0.34 -24.56
CA PRO A 186 2.55 -1.81 -24.57
C PRO A 186 1.57 -2.54 -25.49
N ASP A 187 0.41 -1.96 -25.78
CA ASP A 187 -0.62 -2.49 -26.68
C ASP A 187 -0.33 -2.23 -28.17
N GLU A 188 0.70 -1.44 -28.51
CA GLU A 188 1.09 -1.15 -29.89
C GLU A 188 2.18 -2.11 -30.40
N ILE A 189 2.70 -2.99 -29.54
CA ILE A 189 3.89 -3.80 -29.81
C ILE A 189 3.65 -5.28 -29.56
N THR A 190 4.46 -6.10 -30.19
CA THR A 190 4.50 -7.55 -29.98
C THR A 190 5.93 -8.05 -29.91
N LYS A 191 6.14 -9.18 -29.25
CA LYS A 191 7.45 -9.82 -29.14
C LYS A 191 7.50 -11.06 -30.01
N SER A 192 8.54 -11.18 -30.84
CA SER A 192 8.81 -12.37 -31.64
C SER A 192 10.27 -12.79 -31.44
N GLY A 193 10.49 -13.87 -30.69
CA GLY A 193 11.84 -14.26 -30.27
C GLY A 193 12.43 -13.24 -29.30
N ASP A 194 13.58 -12.66 -29.65
CA ASP A 194 14.24 -11.60 -28.89
C ASP A 194 13.89 -10.18 -29.38
N ASP A 195 13.22 -10.08 -30.53
CA ASP A 195 12.88 -8.79 -31.16
C ASP A 195 11.49 -8.31 -30.73
N TRP A 196 11.38 -6.99 -30.60
CA TRP A 196 10.11 -6.28 -30.42
C TRP A 196 9.74 -5.58 -31.73
N THR A 197 8.49 -5.71 -32.15
CA THR A 197 7.98 -5.05 -33.35
C THR A 197 6.65 -4.36 -33.10
N ARG A 198 6.34 -3.34 -33.89
CA ARG A 198 5.00 -2.74 -33.89
C ARG A 198 3.99 -3.69 -34.51
N ILE A 199 2.79 -3.72 -33.94
CA ILE A 199 1.70 -4.57 -34.43
C ILE A 199 1.18 -4.11 -35.80
N ASP A 200 1.14 -2.79 -36.03
CA ASP A 200 0.51 -2.20 -37.21
C ASP A 200 1.33 -2.33 -38.50
N ASN A 201 2.66 -2.22 -38.41
CA ASN A 201 3.54 -2.17 -39.58
C ASN A 201 4.75 -3.12 -39.51
N GLY A 202 4.96 -3.81 -38.38
CA GLY A 202 6.07 -4.76 -38.19
C GLY A 202 7.45 -4.13 -38.01
N GLU A 203 7.55 -2.80 -37.88
CA GLU A 203 8.83 -2.12 -37.66
C GLU A 203 9.43 -2.49 -36.31
N LEU A 204 10.77 -2.53 -36.24
CA LEU A 204 11.51 -2.83 -35.02
C LEU A 204 11.30 -1.75 -33.96
N VAL A 205 11.17 -2.20 -32.71
CA VAL A 205 10.96 -1.38 -31.52
C VAL A 205 12.14 -1.54 -30.59
N SER A 206 12.65 -0.42 -30.07
CA SER A 206 13.66 -0.43 -29.03
C SER A 206 13.01 -0.55 -27.67
N LYS A 207 13.32 -1.64 -26.95
CA LYS A 207 12.95 -1.82 -25.55
C LYS A 207 13.95 -1.08 -24.65
N GLY A 208 13.41 -0.17 -23.84
CA GLY A 208 14.14 0.59 -22.83
C GLY A 208 14.17 -0.08 -21.46
N ARG A 209 14.46 0.72 -20.44
CA ARG A 209 14.57 0.26 -19.04
C ARG A 209 13.20 0.11 -18.40
N VAL A 210 13.13 -0.69 -17.34
CA VAL A 210 11.99 -0.70 -16.41
C VAL A 210 12.03 0.58 -15.59
N GLU A 211 10.98 1.39 -15.70
CA GLU A 211 10.88 2.69 -15.02
C GLU A 211 9.41 2.96 -14.63
N LYS A 212 9.17 3.97 -13.77
CA LYS A 212 7.82 4.39 -13.35
C LYS A 212 6.89 4.56 -14.57
N MET A 213 5.69 4.00 -14.49
CA MET A 213 4.65 4.21 -15.50
C MET A 213 4.29 5.70 -15.60
N SER A 214 4.25 6.25 -16.82
CA SER A 214 3.89 7.66 -17.06
C SER A 214 3.26 7.88 -18.42
N LYS A 215 2.30 8.81 -18.50
CA LYS A 215 1.64 9.19 -19.77
C LYS A 215 2.64 9.71 -20.80
N SER A 216 3.67 10.45 -20.37
CA SER A 216 4.69 11.01 -21.27
C SER A 216 5.57 9.95 -21.94
N LYS A 217 5.80 8.81 -21.28
CA LYS A 217 6.59 7.70 -21.83
C LYS A 217 5.72 6.58 -22.44
N ARG A 218 4.40 6.74 -22.37
CA ARG A 218 3.38 5.80 -22.85
C ARG A 218 3.50 4.36 -22.31
N ASN A 219 4.33 4.10 -21.30
CA ASN A 219 4.51 2.79 -20.68
C ASN A 219 3.42 2.45 -19.63
N VAL A 220 2.25 3.08 -19.72
CA VAL A 220 1.12 2.78 -18.82
C VAL A 220 0.42 1.53 -19.33
N VAL A 221 0.23 0.54 -18.47
CA VAL A 221 -0.60 -0.63 -18.77
C VAL A 221 -2.04 -0.31 -18.40
N ASP A 222 -2.96 -0.42 -19.37
CA ASP A 222 -4.39 -0.31 -19.11
C ASP A 222 -4.85 -1.54 -18.30
N PRO A 223 -5.42 -1.37 -17.09
CA PRO A 223 -5.89 -2.49 -16.30
C PRO A 223 -7.18 -3.12 -16.87
N THR A 224 -7.91 -2.46 -17.76
CA THR A 224 -9.26 -2.89 -18.20
C THR A 224 -9.25 -4.28 -18.84
N PRO A 225 -8.42 -4.58 -19.86
CA PRO A 225 -8.41 -5.92 -20.47
C PRO A 225 -8.01 -7.03 -19.48
N ILE A 226 -7.24 -6.65 -18.46
CA ILE A 226 -6.71 -7.55 -17.43
C ILE A 226 -7.78 -7.84 -16.39
N LEU A 227 -8.54 -6.83 -15.99
CA LEU A 227 -9.74 -6.96 -15.16
C LEU A 227 -10.79 -7.83 -15.86
N ASP A 228 -11.02 -7.62 -17.15
CA ASP A 228 -12.00 -8.42 -17.92
C ASP A 228 -11.58 -9.90 -18.02
N LYS A 229 -10.28 -10.16 -18.19
CA LYS A 229 -9.75 -11.53 -18.35
C LYS A 229 -9.60 -12.28 -17.02
N TYR A 230 -9.08 -11.64 -15.98
CA TYR A 230 -8.70 -12.30 -14.73
C TYR A 230 -9.59 -11.94 -13.53
N GLY A 231 -10.38 -10.88 -13.63
CA GLY A 231 -11.22 -10.37 -12.55
C GLY A 231 -10.46 -9.47 -11.56
N ALA A 232 -11.22 -8.69 -10.79
CA ALA A 232 -10.67 -7.73 -9.83
C ALA A 232 -9.79 -8.38 -8.76
N ASP A 233 -10.16 -9.57 -8.27
CA ASP A 233 -9.43 -10.23 -7.19
C ASP A 233 -8.08 -10.78 -7.62
N ALA A 234 -7.94 -11.27 -8.86
CA ALA A 234 -6.65 -11.67 -9.38
C ALA A 234 -5.70 -10.47 -9.50
N VAL A 235 -6.21 -9.32 -9.95
CA VAL A 235 -5.42 -8.07 -10.06
C VAL A 235 -5.00 -7.58 -8.67
N ARG A 236 -5.95 -7.50 -7.71
CA ARG A 236 -5.64 -7.11 -6.33
C ARG A 236 -4.62 -8.04 -5.70
N TRP A 237 -4.79 -9.35 -5.88
CA TRP A 237 -3.87 -10.35 -5.36
C TRP A 237 -2.46 -10.20 -5.95
N PHE A 238 -2.36 -10.02 -7.28
CA PHE A 238 -1.09 -9.79 -7.96
C PHE A 238 -0.36 -8.56 -7.40
N MET A 239 -1.05 -7.42 -7.27
CA MET A 239 -0.50 -6.17 -6.71
C MET A 239 0.06 -6.33 -5.30
N LEU A 240 -0.50 -7.25 -4.50
CA LEU A 240 -0.09 -7.48 -3.13
C LEU A 240 0.95 -8.61 -2.99
N SER A 241 1.10 -9.47 -4.00
CA SER A 241 1.89 -10.71 -3.89
C SER A 241 3.38 -10.55 -4.18
N ASP A 242 3.73 -9.70 -5.14
CA ASP A 242 5.00 -9.83 -5.85
C ASP A 242 6.15 -9.06 -5.19
N SER A 243 5.84 -7.88 -4.64
CA SER A 243 6.82 -7.02 -3.99
C SER A 243 6.32 -6.49 -2.65
N PRO A 244 7.23 -6.26 -1.67
CA PRO A 244 6.91 -5.49 -0.48
C PRO A 244 6.29 -4.14 -0.88
N PRO A 245 5.24 -3.65 -0.19
CA PRO A 245 4.50 -2.48 -0.68
C PRO A 245 5.34 -1.19 -0.77
N GLU A 246 6.44 -1.10 -0.04
CA GLU A 246 7.41 0.01 -0.07
C GLU A 246 8.40 -0.05 -1.26
N ARG A 247 8.45 -1.18 -1.98
CA ARG A 247 9.33 -1.37 -3.14
C ARG A 247 8.57 -1.18 -4.44
N ASP A 248 9.31 -0.78 -5.47
CA ASP A 248 8.78 -0.70 -6.81
C ASP A 248 8.29 -2.08 -7.25
N LEU A 249 7.10 -2.08 -7.84
CA LEU A 249 6.45 -3.27 -8.37
C LEU A 249 6.67 -3.29 -9.89
N GLU A 250 7.31 -4.33 -10.39
CA GLU A 250 7.40 -4.57 -11.83
C GLU A 250 6.12 -5.25 -12.31
N TRP A 251 5.39 -4.58 -13.21
CA TRP A 251 4.22 -5.19 -13.81
C TRP A 251 4.65 -6.28 -14.80
N SER A 252 4.16 -7.52 -14.61
CA SER A 252 4.47 -8.65 -15.49
C SER A 252 3.25 -9.53 -15.79
N GLU A 253 3.17 -10.07 -17.01
CA GLU A 253 2.12 -11.01 -17.43
C GLU A 253 2.16 -12.32 -16.60
N GLY A 254 3.36 -12.83 -16.33
CA GLY A 254 3.53 -14.06 -15.55
C GLY A 254 3.00 -13.92 -14.11
N GLY A 255 3.14 -12.73 -13.51
CA GLY A 255 2.62 -12.43 -12.17
C GLY A 255 1.10 -12.51 -12.10
N ILE A 256 0.40 -11.83 -13.03
CA ILE A 256 -1.07 -11.85 -13.06
C ILE A 256 -1.65 -13.22 -13.39
N GLU A 257 -1.01 -14.00 -14.27
CA GLU A 257 -1.41 -15.39 -14.52
C GLU A 257 -1.28 -16.28 -13.28
N GLY A 258 -0.22 -16.08 -12.48
CA GLY A 258 -0.04 -16.74 -11.20
C GLY A 258 -1.19 -16.45 -10.23
N ALA A 259 -1.58 -15.18 -10.11
CA ALA A 259 -2.70 -14.77 -9.29
C ALA A 259 -4.03 -15.34 -9.79
N GLY A 260 -4.27 -15.35 -11.11
CA GLY A 260 -5.46 -15.98 -11.70
C GLY A 260 -5.55 -17.48 -11.39
N ARG A 261 -4.42 -18.22 -11.47
CA ARG A 261 -4.36 -19.63 -11.05
C ARG A 261 -4.67 -19.79 -9.57
N PHE A 262 -4.19 -18.88 -8.71
CA PHE A 262 -4.48 -18.93 -7.28
C PHE A 262 -5.97 -18.78 -6.96
N VAL A 263 -6.65 -17.83 -7.60
CA VAL A 263 -8.11 -17.65 -7.48
C VAL A 263 -8.84 -18.96 -7.76
N GLN A 264 -8.48 -19.65 -8.85
CA GLN A 264 -9.08 -20.94 -9.21
C GLN A 264 -8.78 -22.05 -8.20
N ARG A 265 -7.61 -22.03 -7.55
CA ARG A 265 -7.24 -23.01 -6.52
C ARG A 265 -8.11 -22.89 -5.28
N VAL A 266 -8.30 -21.67 -4.78
CA VAL A 266 -9.22 -21.40 -3.66
C VAL A 266 -10.64 -21.82 -4.01
N TRP A 267 -11.11 -21.48 -5.22
CA TRP A 267 -12.45 -21.86 -5.67
C TRP A 267 -12.67 -23.37 -5.63
N ARG A 268 -11.68 -24.15 -6.08
CA ARG A 268 -11.73 -25.62 -6.00
C ARG A 268 -11.73 -26.14 -4.56
N LEU A 269 -10.97 -25.52 -3.66
CA LEU A 269 -10.99 -25.87 -2.23
C LEU A 269 -12.36 -25.58 -1.62
N ALA A 270 -13.00 -24.47 -1.98
CA ALA A 270 -14.34 -24.14 -1.50
C ALA A 270 -15.38 -25.22 -1.84
N HIS A 271 -15.23 -25.85 -3.02
CA HIS A 271 -16.10 -26.92 -3.51
C HIS A 271 -15.66 -28.34 -3.11
N ALA A 272 -14.62 -28.47 -2.29
CA ALA A 272 -14.16 -29.78 -1.85
C ALA A 272 -15.19 -30.45 -0.94
N GLU A 273 -15.31 -31.78 -1.02
CA GLU A 273 -16.19 -32.56 -0.14
C GLU A 273 -15.74 -32.43 1.32
N ASN A 274 -16.73 -32.26 2.21
CA ASN A 274 -16.48 -32.20 3.63
C ASN A 274 -16.08 -33.57 4.20
N GLY A 275 -15.12 -33.57 5.11
CA GLY A 275 -14.56 -34.77 5.73
C GLY A 275 -15.02 -34.99 7.18
N LYS A 276 -14.47 -36.04 7.79
CA LYS A 276 -14.64 -36.34 9.22
C LYS A 276 -13.28 -36.64 9.84
N GLY A 277 -13.16 -36.41 11.14
CA GLY A 277 -11.92 -36.64 11.89
C GLY A 277 -10.99 -35.43 11.92
N GLU A 278 -9.89 -35.58 12.66
CA GLU A 278 -8.95 -34.50 12.92
C GLU A 278 -7.63 -34.71 12.18
N ASP A 279 -7.06 -33.62 11.69
CA ASP A 279 -5.69 -33.54 11.18
C ASP A 279 -4.96 -32.43 11.94
N LYS A 280 -4.20 -32.83 12.97
CA LYS A 280 -3.46 -31.91 13.84
C LYS A 280 -2.46 -31.06 13.06
N ALA A 281 -1.83 -31.61 12.01
CA ALA A 281 -0.86 -30.85 11.22
C ALA A 281 -1.55 -29.74 10.42
N VAL A 282 -2.74 -30.00 9.90
CA VAL A 282 -3.57 -28.97 9.24
C VAL A 282 -4.01 -27.89 10.23
N LEU A 283 -4.47 -28.26 11.43
CA LEU A 283 -4.87 -27.28 12.46
C LEU A 283 -3.68 -26.40 12.89
N GLN A 284 -2.51 -26.99 13.14
CA GLN A 284 -1.30 -26.24 13.46
C GLN A 284 -0.92 -25.28 12.33
N LYS A 285 -0.98 -25.74 11.06
CA LYS A 285 -0.70 -24.88 9.91
C LYS A 285 -1.70 -23.73 9.81
N MET A 286 -3.00 -24.00 10.00
CA MET A 286 -4.05 -22.98 10.00
C MET A 286 -3.79 -21.90 11.04
N HIS A 287 -3.56 -22.26 12.32
CA HIS A 287 -3.30 -21.28 13.39
C HIS A 287 -2.02 -20.48 13.17
N ARG A 288 -0.95 -21.12 12.65
CA ARG A 288 0.28 -20.41 12.27
C ARG A 288 0.04 -19.42 11.14
N THR A 289 -0.76 -19.80 10.15
CA THR A 289 -1.14 -18.91 9.05
C THR A 289 -2.00 -17.74 9.55
N ILE A 290 -2.97 -17.97 10.44
CA ILE A 290 -3.73 -16.88 11.07
C ILE A 290 -2.78 -15.87 11.74
N ALA A 291 -1.87 -16.35 12.58
CA ALA A 291 -0.91 -15.48 13.28
C ALA A 291 -0.04 -14.69 12.29
N ALA A 292 0.55 -15.38 11.30
CA ALA A 292 1.43 -14.77 10.32
C ALA A 292 0.71 -13.74 9.42
N VAL A 293 -0.51 -14.05 8.97
CA VAL A 293 -1.31 -13.13 8.14
C VAL A 293 -1.74 -11.91 8.95
N THR A 294 -2.13 -12.10 10.21
CA THR A 294 -2.52 -11.00 11.11
C THR A 294 -1.36 -10.03 11.32
N GLU A 295 -0.19 -10.54 11.74
CA GLU A 295 1.02 -9.72 11.95
C GLU A 295 1.43 -9.01 10.65
N ALA A 296 1.37 -9.71 9.52
CA ALA A 296 1.73 -9.15 8.23
C ALA A 296 0.77 -8.02 7.79
N ILE A 297 -0.54 -8.16 7.99
CA ILE A 297 -1.51 -7.11 7.64
C ILE A 297 -1.31 -5.88 8.54
N GLU A 298 -1.16 -6.08 9.85
CA GLU A 298 -0.91 -4.99 10.82
C GLU A 298 0.39 -4.25 10.50
N GLY A 299 1.42 -4.99 10.05
CA GLY A 299 2.71 -4.43 9.63
C GLY A 299 2.75 -3.90 8.20
N LEU A 300 1.64 -3.92 7.45
CA LEU A 300 1.56 -3.56 6.02
C LEU A 300 2.52 -4.37 5.13
N GLN A 301 2.81 -5.61 5.50
CA GLN A 301 3.66 -6.57 4.78
C GLN A 301 2.82 -7.55 3.96
N PHE A 302 1.97 -7.03 3.07
CA PHE A 302 0.95 -7.82 2.37
C PHE A 302 1.52 -8.99 1.56
N ASN A 303 2.71 -8.85 1.00
CA ASN A 303 3.39 -9.94 0.28
C ASN A 303 3.71 -11.14 1.19
N LYS A 304 4.03 -10.90 2.47
CA LYS A 304 4.21 -11.97 3.45
C LYS A 304 2.89 -12.64 3.83
N ALA A 305 1.82 -11.86 3.97
CA ALA A 305 0.48 -12.40 4.19
C ALA A 305 0.07 -13.33 3.03
N VAL A 306 0.27 -12.89 1.80
CA VAL A 306 0.02 -13.68 0.59
C VAL A 306 0.86 -14.96 0.56
N ALA A 307 2.15 -14.88 0.92
CA ALA A 307 3.01 -16.06 0.99
C ALA A 307 2.51 -17.09 2.03
N ALA A 308 2.12 -16.64 3.23
CA ALA A 308 1.57 -17.51 4.27
C ALA A 308 0.25 -18.17 3.84
N VAL A 309 -0.59 -17.44 3.09
CA VAL A 309 -1.80 -17.98 2.48
C VAL A 309 -1.48 -19.04 1.42
N TYR A 310 -0.53 -18.78 0.52
CA TYR A 310 -0.10 -19.77 -0.48
C TYR A 310 0.34 -21.08 0.17
N GLU A 311 1.08 -21.01 1.27
CA GLU A 311 1.52 -22.19 2.02
C GLU A 311 0.35 -22.96 2.65
N LEU A 312 -0.66 -22.26 3.19
CA LEU A 312 -1.86 -22.90 3.70
C LEU A 312 -2.63 -23.59 2.56
N THR A 313 -2.88 -22.89 1.46
CA THR A 313 -3.54 -23.46 0.26
C THR A 313 -2.81 -24.71 -0.25
N ASN A 314 -1.47 -24.66 -0.34
CA ASN A 314 -0.66 -25.82 -0.72
C ASN A 314 -0.82 -27.01 0.25
N THR A 315 -0.98 -26.73 1.54
CA THR A 315 -1.18 -27.75 2.57
C THR A 315 -2.57 -28.39 2.43
N LEU A 316 -3.61 -27.57 2.24
CA LEU A 316 -5.00 -28.01 2.11
C LEU A 316 -5.26 -28.80 0.82
N GLU A 317 -4.56 -28.48 -0.28
CA GLU A 317 -4.64 -29.25 -1.53
C GLU A 317 -4.01 -30.65 -1.41
N LYS A 318 -3.06 -30.85 -0.49
CA LYS A 318 -2.37 -32.12 -0.27
C LYS A 318 -2.97 -32.97 0.86
N ALA A 319 -3.66 -32.32 1.79
CA ALA A 319 -4.29 -32.99 2.93
C ALA A 319 -5.51 -33.83 2.48
N GLY A 320 -5.71 -34.97 3.14
CA GLY A 320 -6.92 -35.77 2.98
C GLY A 320 -8.16 -35.07 3.54
N THR A 321 -9.36 -35.57 3.21
CA THR A 321 -10.61 -35.02 3.74
C THR A 321 -10.69 -35.25 5.26
N SER A 322 -10.93 -34.17 6.02
CA SER A 322 -11.08 -34.19 7.48
C SER A 322 -11.87 -32.95 7.93
N ALA A 323 -12.46 -32.99 9.12
CA ALA A 323 -13.16 -31.82 9.67
C ALA A 323 -12.19 -30.65 9.93
N SER A 324 -10.95 -30.96 10.33
CA SER A 324 -9.86 -29.96 10.46
C SER A 324 -9.51 -29.28 9.14
N ARG A 325 -9.56 -30.02 8.02
CA ARG A 325 -9.33 -29.45 6.69
C ARG A 325 -10.45 -28.52 6.29
N ASP A 326 -11.70 -28.87 6.59
CA ASP A 326 -12.86 -28.03 6.31
C ASP A 326 -12.81 -26.71 7.08
N GLU A 327 -12.50 -26.78 8.38
CA GLU A 327 -12.28 -25.59 9.22
C GLU A 327 -11.17 -24.69 8.69
N ALA A 328 -10.08 -25.30 8.21
CA ALA A 328 -8.96 -24.56 7.63
C ALA A 328 -9.27 -23.94 6.26
N ILE A 329 -10.16 -24.54 5.46
CA ILE A 329 -10.68 -23.94 4.23
C ILE A 329 -11.57 -22.74 4.56
N ASP A 330 -12.49 -22.87 5.53
CA ASP A 330 -13.35 -21.77 5.97
C ASP A 330 -12.52 -20.60 6.54
N THR A 331 -11.44 -20.92 7.25
CA THR A 331 -10.48 -19.93 7.75
C THR A 331 -9.70 -19.29 6.62
N LEU A 332 -9.21 -20.06 5.64
CA LEU A 332 -8.53 -19.53 4.46
C LEU A 332 -9.39 -18.49 3.75
N ILE A 333 -10.69 -18.75 3.58
CA ILE A 333 -11.64 -17.83 2.96
C ILE A 333 -11.71 -16.49 3.71
N LYS A 334 -11.76 -16.52 5.05
CA LYS A 334 -11.72 -15.29 5.86
C LYS A 334 -10.40 -14.54 5.73
N LEU A 335 -9.28 -15.27 5.70
CA LEU A 335 -7.94 -14.67 5.61
C LEU A 335 -7.68 -13.98 4.27
N ILE A 336 -8.27 -14.46 3.18
CA ILE A 336 -8.12 -13.81 1.86
C ILE A 336 -9.06 -12.62 1.66
N ALA A 337 -10.13 -12.49 2.44
CA ALA A 337 -11.19 -11.49 2.22
C ALA A 337 -10.69 -10.03 2.07
N PRO A 338 -9.70 -9.54 2.85
CA PRO A 338 -9.18 -8.18 2.65
C PRO A 338 -8.52 -7.96 1.27
N MET A 339 -8.02 -9.04 0.67
CA MET A 339 -7.20 -9.01 -0.55
C MET A 339 -8.02 -9.42 -1.79
N ALA A 340 -8.85 -10.46 -1.66
CA ALA A 340 -9.72 -11.02 -2.69
C ALA A 340 -11.18 -11.15 -2.17
N PRO A 341 -11.87 -10.01 -1.94
CA PRO A 341 -13.16 -10.01 -1.27
C PRO A 341 -14.27 -10.73 -2.04
N HIS A 342 -14.32 -10.61 -3.37
CA HIS A 342 -15.42 -11.20 -4.16
C HIS A 342 -15.33 -12.73 -4.14
N LEU A 343 -14.13 -13.27 -4.31
CA LEU A 343 -13.82 -14.69 -4.19
C LEU A 343 -14.12 -15.20 -2.79
N ALA A 344 -13.81 -14.42 -1.75
CA ALA A 344 -14.06 -14.83 -0.37
C ALA A 344 -15.58 -14.98 -0.11
N GLU A 345 -16.38 -14.02 -0.54
CA GLU A 345 -17.84 -14.06 -0.37
C GLU A 345 -18.46 -15.24 -1.13
N GLU A 346 -18.12 -15.42 -2.41
CA GLU A 346 -18.63 -16.53 -3.22
C GLU A 346 -18.16 -17.89 -2.69
N ALA A 347 -16.91 -17.99 -2.24
CA ALA A 347 -16.38 -19.23 -1.67
C ALA A 347 -17.05 -19.58 -0.33
N ALA A 348 -17.34 -18.58 0.52
CA ALA A 348 -18.08 -18.79 1.75
C ALA A 348 -19.51 -19.25 1.47
N ALA A 349 -20.20 -18.62 0.52
CA ALA A 349 -21.54 -19.00 0.11
C ALA A 349 -21.58 -20.45 -0.45
N ALA A 350 -20.59 -20.83 -1.27
CA ALA A 350 -20.45 -22.20 -1.78
C ALA A 350 -20.27 -23.24 -0.67
N ARG A 351 -19.73 -22.84 0.48
CA ARG A 351 -19.58 -23.68 1.68
C ARG A 351 -20.76 -23.62 2.64
N GLY A 352 -21.82 -22.90 2.27
CA GLY A 352 -23.03 -22.75 3.08
C GLY A 352 -22.91 -21.73 4.21
N GLY A 353 -21.95 -20.80 4.12
CA GLY A 353 -21.85 -19.66 5.03
C GLY A 353 -23.04 -18.71 4.90
N GLU A 354 -23.47 -18.11 6.02
CA GLU A 354 -24.53 -17.11 6.06
C GLU A 354 -23.95 -15.71 6.37
N GLY A 355 -24.53 -14.68 5.76
CA GLY A 355 -24.07 -13.29 5.90
C GLY A 355 -22.83 -12.97 5.07
N PHE A 356 -22.30 -11.76 5.23
CA PHE A 356 -21.08 -11.33 4.55
C PHE A 356 -19.84 -11.73 5.34
N VAL A 357 -18.83 -12.26 4.65
CA VAL A 357 -17.48 -12.47 5.21
C VAL A 357 -16.89 -11.15 5.70
N ALA A 358 -17.21 -10.04 5.03
CA ALA A 358 -16.80 -8.70 5.44
C ALA A 358 -17.29 -8.30 6.86
N ASP A 359 -18.42 -8.84 7.32
CA ASP A 359 -18.97 -8.58 8.66
C ASP A 359 -18.51 -9.62 9.70
N ALA A 360 -17.84 -10.69 9.27
CA ALA A 360 -17.38 -11.75 10.15
C ALA A 360 -16.20 -11.29 11.02
N ALA A 361 -16.13 -11.83 12.24
CA ALA A 361 -14.97 -11.62 13.09
C ALA A 361 -13.70 -12.19 12.44
N TRP A 362 -12.60 -11.44 12.53
CA TRP A 362 -11.28 -11.91 12.11
C TRP A 362 -10.90 -13.19 12.88
N PRO A 363 -10.38 -14.24 12.22
CA PRO A 363 -10.07 -15.50 12.88
C PRO A 363 -8.99 -15.32 13.95
N ALA A 364 -9.21 -15.93 15.11
CA ALA A 364 -8.23 -15.98 16.20
C ALA A 364 -7.36 -17.25 16.10
N HIS A 365 -6.10 -17.16 16.51
CA HIS A 365 -5.22 -18.32 16.62
C HIS A 365 -5.09 -18.80 18.08
N ASP A 366 -4.88 -20.11 18.27
CA ASP A 366 -4.48 -20.66 19.57
C ASP A 366 -2.94 -20.60 19.70
N PRO A 367 -2.38 -19.87 20.67
CA PRO A 367 -0.93 -19.82 20.90
C PRO A 367 -0.28 -21.20 21.09
N LYS A 368 -1.02 -22.20 21.60
CA LYS A 368 -0.50 -23.56 21.78
C LYS A 368 -0.23 -24.26 20.45
N MET A 369 -0.97 -23.90 19.40
CA MET A 369 -0.83 -24.48 18.05
C MET A 369 0.35 -23.87 17.27
N LEU A 370 0.96 -22.79 17.78
CA LEU A 370 2.17 -22.20 17.20
C LEU A 370 3.44 -22.95 17.58
N VAL A 371 3.40 -23.76 18.65
CA VAL A 371 4.56 -24.51 19.14
C VAL A 371 4.62 -25.85 18.42
N ASP A 372 5.81 -26.25 17.96
CA ASP A 372 6.05 -27.63 17.55
C ASP A 372 6.32 -28.49 18.79
N ASP A 373 5.61 -29.61 18.93
CA ASP A 373 5.88 -30.59 19.98
C ASP A 373 7.21 -31.33 19.72
N GLU A 374 7.67 -31.36 18.47
CA GLU A 374 8.93 -31.95 18.03
C GLU A 374 9.78 -30.94 17.25
N VAL A 375 11.09 -30.98 17.43
CA VAL A 375 12.06 -30.12 16.76
C VAL A 375 13.13 -30.96 16.08
N THR A 376 13.54 -30.52 14.88
CA THR A 376 14.65 -31.13 14.16
C THR A 376 15.96 -30.55 14.69
N MET A 377 16.72 -31.34 15.44
CA MET A 377 18.07 -30.97 15.83
C MET A 377 19.07 -31.44 14.78
N VAL A 378 19.89 -30.51 14.28
CA VAL A 378 20.99 -30.88 13.37
C VAL A 378 22.15 -31.48 14.15
N VAL A 379 22.72 -32.57 13.65
CA VAL A 379 23.88 -33.24 14.26
C VAL A 379 25.12 -32.94 13.42
N GLN A 380 26.13 -32.38 14.07
CA GLN A 380 27.39 -31.95 13.46
C GLN A 380 28.57 -32.68 14.05
N VAL A 381 29.63 -32.87 13.24
CA VAL A 381 30.95 -33.28 13.71
C VAL A 381 31.97 -32.25 13.27
N ASN A 382 32.71 -31.67 14.22
CA ASN A 382 33.67 -30.58 14.00
C ASN A 382 33.06 -29.43 13.17
N GLY A 383 31.81 -29.06 13.49
CA GLY A 383 31.07 -27.97 12.84
C GLY A 383 30.48 -28.29 11.46
N LYS A 384 30.65 -29.50 10.92
CA LYS A 384 30.07 -29.92 9.64
C LYS A 384 28.79 -30.74 9.87
N LEU A 385 27.71 -30.42 9.15
CA LEU A 385 26.44 -31.16 9.19
C LEU A 385 26.64 -32.62 8.74
N ARG A 386 26.16 -33.57 9.55
CA ARG A 386 26.27 -35.02 9.27
C ARG A 386 24.93 -35.72 9.27
N ASP A 387 24.05 -35.35 10.19
CA ASP A 387 22.71 -35.90 10.22
C ASP A 387 21.70 -34.96 10.88
N LYS A 388 20.46 -35.44 11.04
CA LYS A 388 19.39 -34.77 11.77
C LYS A 388 18.65 -35.78 12.63
N ILE A 389 18.19 -35.36 13.80
CA ILE A 389 17.28 -36.12 14.66
C ILE A 389 16.00 -35.32 14.87
N GLN A 390 14.85 -35.99 14.90
CA GLN A 390 13.60 -35.42 15.40
C GLN A 390 13.48 -35.77 16.88
N VAL A 391 13.26 -34.77 17.72
CA VAL A 391 13.14 -34.95 19.17
C VAL A 391 12.01 -34.11 19.71
N ALA A 392 11.44 -34.50 20.86
CA ALA A 392 10.49 -33.65 21.57
C ALA A 392 11.14 -32.29 21.90
N ARG A 393 10.39 -31.20 21.73
CA ARG A 393 10.87 -29.86 22.11
C ARG A 393 11.17 -29.82 23.61
N GLY A 394 12.32 -29.26 23.96
CA GLY A 394 12.80 -29.22 25.34
C GLY A 394 13.43 -30.53 25.84
N LEU A 395 13.80 -31.45 24.93
CA LEU A 395 14.51 -32.69 25.29
C LEU A 395 15.76 -32.35 26.16
N PRO A 396 15.95 -33.04 27.31
CA PRO A 396 17.14 -32.87 28.13
C PRO A 396 18.44 -33.02 27.33
N LYS A 397 19.46 -32.22 27.67
CA LYS A 397 20.70 -32.14 26.88
C LYS A 397 21.44 -33.49 26.79
N ASP A 398 21.43 -34.23 27.87
CA ASP A 398 22.00 -35.58 28.01
C ASP A 398 21.28 -36.59 27.12
N GLU A 399 19.96 -36.52 27.04
CA GLU A 399 19.17 -37.37 26.13
C GLU A 399 19.43 -37.02 24.65
N ALA A 400 19.47 -35.72 24.32
CA ALA A 400 19.79 -35.26 22.96
C ALA A 400 21.22 -35.66 22.53
N GLU A 401 22.18 -35.60 23.45
CA GLU A 401 23.56 -36.07 23.24
C GLU A 401 23.60 -37.58 22.99
N ALA A 402 22.92 -38.37 23.83
CA ALA A 402 22.87 -39.83 23.69
C ALA A 402 22.26 -40.24 22.33
N MET A 403 21.16 -39.59 21.93
CA MET A 403 20.52 -39.84 20.63
C MET A 403 21.43 -39.48 19.45
N ALA A 404 22.16 -38.36 19.53
CA ALA A 404 23.08 -37.95 18.47
C ALA A 404 24.30 -38.90 18.34
N LEU A 405 24.84 -39.40 19.45
CA LEU A 405 25.96 -40.34 19.47
C LEU A 405 25.55 -41.77 19.05
N ALA A 406 24.26 -42.11 19.16
CA ALA A 406 23.71 -43.38 18.73
C ALA A 406 23.53 -43.48 17.20
N LEU A 407 23.68 -42.38 16.45
CA LEU A 407 23.51 -42.39 14.99
C LEU A 407 24.65 -43.13 14.28
N ASP A 408 24.30 -44.07 13.40
CA ASP A 408 25.26 -44.87 12.62
C ASP A 408 26.30 -44.00 11.87
N LYS A 409 25.86 -42.89 11.26
CA LYS A 409 26.76 -41.97 10.56
C LYS A 409 27.77 -41.29 11.49
N ILE A 410 27.36 -41.02 12.73
CA ILE A 410 28.20 -40.40 13.73
C ILE A 410 29.18 -41.41 14.30
N GLN A 411 28.71 -42.62 14.61
CA GLN A 411 29.59 -43.70 15.08
C GLN A 411 30.66 -44.05 14.05
N THR A 412 30.28 -44.15 12.77
CA THR A 412 31.23 -44.37 11.66
C THR A 412 32.28 -43.26 11.58
N GLN A 413 31.89 -42.02 11.87
CA GLN A 413 32.78 -40.87 11.76
C GLN A 413 33.70 -40.68 12.96
N LEU A 414 33.29 -41.16 14.13
CA LEU A 414 34.13 -41.17 15.33
C LEU A 414 35.15 -42.31 15.31
N ASP A 415 34.91 -43.37 14.53
CA ASP A 415 35.82 -44.51 14.34
C ASP A 415 36.32 -45.10 15.66
N GLY A 416 35.39 -45.26 16.61
CA GLY A 416 35.67 -45.79 17.95
C GLY A 416 36.36 -44.81 18.92
N ASN A 417 36.71 -43.59 18.49
CA ASN A 417 37.28 -42.58 19.38
C ASN A 417 36.18 -41.87 20.19
N PRO A 418 36.38 -41.67 21.50
CA PRO A 418 35.44 -40.90 22.31
C PRO A 418 35.49 -39.42 21.92
N PRO A 419 34.33 -38.72 21.85
CA PRO A 419 34.31 -37.31 21.55
C PRO A 419 35.02 -36.49 22.64
N ARG A 420 35.83 -35.50 22.24
CA ARG A 420 36.53 -34.60 23.17
C ARG A 420 35.55 -33.68 23.91
N LYS A 421 34.48 -33.27 23.23
CA LYS A 421 33.43 -32.39 23.77
C LYS A 421 32.17 -32.52 22.93
N VAL A 422 31.01 -32.55 23.59
CA VAL A 422 29.71 -32.42 22.93
C VAL A 422 29.09 -31.08 23.33
N ILE A 423 28.58 -30.36 22.34
CA ILE A 423 27.92 -29.05 22.53
C ILE A 423 26.48 -29.19 22.08
N VAL A 424 25.57 -29.19 23.06
CA VAL A 424 24.13 -29.20 22.81
C VAL A 424 23.59 -27.78 22.92
N VAL A 425 23.05 -27.26 21.82
CA VAL A 425 22.22 -26.06 21.80
C VAL A 425 20.77 -26.54 21.81
N PRO A 426 20.02 -26.31 22.90
CA PRO A 426 18.64 -26.79 23.04
C PRO A 426 17.78 -26.46 21.80
N ASP A 427 17.00 -27.43 21.37
CA ASP A 427 16.07 -27.36 20.22
C ASP A 427 16.69 -26.95 18.87
N ARG A 428 18.03 -26.93 18.75
CA ARG A 428 18.72 -26.51 17.54
C ARG A 428 19.71 -27.53 17.01
N LEU A 429 20.72 -27.89 17.82
CA LEU A 429 21.81 -28.73 17.33
C LEU A 429 22.56 -29.48 18.42
N VAL A 430 23.21 -30.56 18.00
CA VAL A 430 24.27 -31.25 18.74
C VAL A 430 25.54 -31.21 17.89
N ASN A 431 26.58 -30.54 18.37
CA ASN A 431 27.89 -30.52 17.70
C ASN A 431 28.91 -31.34 18.50
N ILE A 432 29.46 -32.35 17.84
CA ILE A 432 30.40 -33.30 18.40
C ILE A 432 31.81 -32.90 17.96
N VAL A 433 32.66 -32.57 18.93
CA VAL A 433 34.08 -32.30 18.70
C VAL A 433 34.83 -33.61 18.81
N ALA A 434 35.21 -34.17 17.66
CA ALA A 434 35.95 -35.44 17.55
C ALA A 434 37.43 -35.26 17.87
#